data_AF-A0A149QP93-F1
#
_entry.id   AF-A0A149QP93-F1
#
_cell.length_a   1.000
_cell.length_b   1.000
_cell.length_c   1.000
_cell.angle_alpha   90.00
_cell.angle_beta   90.00
_cell.angle_gamma   90.00
#
_symmetry.space_group_name_H-M   'P 1'
#
loop_
_entity.id
_entity.type
_entity.pdbx_description
1 polymer ?
#
loop_
_entity_poly.entity_id
_entity_poly.type
_entity_poly.pdbx_seq_one_letter_code
_entity_poly.pdbx_strand_id
1 'polypeptide(L)'
;MTHQRLSLVLAISLGLALTASASAQERTPPAPHCMDAVGVQEVEQASSRSIALRAASGQAYRIDFSEECPGVRSATTLKLEAPAGWACGRPSERVVVDGRSCAISAVTPVQDRDYASVARDSDRLRMATLPALTIRERRDIRRSFGGSPSYCFATRNVRAWSSDPQGMLVETNPHRNGGHRYYRVELGSHCRQLDRAPQLSFHSGMQNGLICGNPGDRILTAGFENGDLRNDALAPLPQYTRGGCTIQAVYPASSQASN
;
A
#
# COMPACT_ATOMS: atom_id res chain seq x y z
N MET A 1 -63.09 -56.31 14.75
CA MET A 1 -63.10 -55.89 16.17
C MET A 1 -61.66 -55.59 16.58
N THR A 2 -61.45 -54.40 17.18
CA THR A 2 -60.39 -54.00 18.14
C THR A 2 -58.89 -53.98 17.73
N HIS A 3 -58.42 -52.73 17.62
CA HIS A 3 -57.07 -52.12 17.75
C HIS A 3 -55.82 -52.93 18.12
N GLN A 4 -54.71 -52.66 17.42
CA GLN A 4 -53.40 -52.43 18.07
C GLN A 4 -52.43 -51.61 17.20
N ARG A 5 -51.67 -50.75 17.88
CA ARG A 5 -50.79 -49.67 17.41
C ARG A 5 -49.48 -50.19 16.80
N LEU A 6 -48.82 -49.38 15.96
CA LEU A 6 -47.42 -48.99 16.23
C LEU A 6 -46.96 -47.82 15.35
N SER A 7 -46.52 -46.78 16.05
CA SER A 7 -45.96 -45.52 15.58
C SER A 7 -44.47 -45.67 15.25
N LEU A 8 -44.00 -44.97 14.21
CA LEU A 8 -42.60 -44.51 14.12
C LEU A 8 -42.52 -43.35 13.12
N VAL A 9 -42.67 -42.13 13.64
CA VAL A 9 -42.31 -40.90 12.93
C VAL A 9 -40.90 -40.55 13.38
N LEU A 10 -39.93 -40.71 12.47
CA LEU A 10 -38.54 -40.31 12.68
C LEU A 10 -38.44 -38.80 12.37
N ALA A 11 -38.35 -37.97 13.40
CA ALA A 11 -38.06 -36.55 13.26
C ALA A 11 -36.54 -36.35 13.18
N ILE A 12 -36.02 -36.03 11.99
CA ILE A 12 -34.62 -35.63 11.79
C ILE A 12 -34.55 -34.11 12.02
N SER A 13 -34.06 -33.71 13.20
CA SER A 13 -33.69 -32.33 13.49
C SER A 13 -32.28 -32.05 12.97
N LEU A 14 -32.19 -31.48 11.76
CA LEU A 14 -30.96 -30.86 11.26
C LEU A 14 -30.71 -29.55 12.02
N GLY A 15 -29.78 -29.58 12.96
CA GLY A 15 -29.23 -28.37 13.56
C GLY A 15 -28.37 -27.61 12.55
N LEU A 16 -28.91 -26.54 11.96
CA LEU A 16 -28.11 -25.55 11.24
C LEU A 16 -27.25 -24.80 12.26
N ALA A 17 -25.96 -25.13 12.30
CA ALA A 17 -24.95 -24.25 12.88
C ALA A 17 -24.80 -23.01 11.98
N LEU A 18 -25.44 -21.91 12.35
CA LEU A 18 -25.12 -20.61 11.77
C LEU A 18 -23.73 -20.20 12.25
N THR A 19 -22.73 -20.39 11.40
CA THR A 19 -21.46 -19.67 11.50
C THR A 19 -21.72 -18.20 11.21
N ALA A 20 -21.94 -17.41 12.25
CA ALA A 20 -21.99 -15.96 12.14
C ALA A 20 -20.58 -15.45 11.78
N SER A 21 -20.35 -15.20 10.50
CA SER A 21 -19.24 -14.36 10.04
C SER A 21 -19.46 -12.99 10.66
N ALA A 22 -18.62 -12.61 11.64
CA ALA A 22 -18.60 -11.26 12.18
C ALA A 22 -18.13 -10.32 11.06
N SER A 23 -19.07 -9.82 10.27
CA SER A 23 -18.86 -8.66 9.41
C SER A 23 -18.54 -7.50 10.35
N ALA A 24 -17.32 -6.98 10.29
CA ALA A 24 -16.96 -5.73 10.96
C ALA A 24 -17.99 -4.68 10.53
N GLN A 25 -18.87 -4.30 11.46
CA GLN A 25 -19.92 -3.32 11.21
C GLN A 25 -19.21 -2.03 10.79
N GLU A 26 -19.41 -1.60 9.54
CA GLU A 26 -18.81 -0.39 9.02
C GLU A 26 -19.33 0.79 9.85
N ARG A 27 -18.45 1.40 10.66
CA ARG A 27 -18.83 2.49 11.54
C ARG A 27 -18.92 3.78 10.73
N THR A 28 -20.01 4.52 10.87
CA THR A 28 -20.19 5.79 10.17
C THR A 28 -19.42 6.92 10.87
N PRO A 29 -18.54 7.65 10.17
CA PRO A 29 -17.80 8.76 10.76
C PRO A 29 -18.74 9.92 11.12
N PRO A 30 -18.51 10.63 12.24
CA PRO A 30 -19.36 11.76 12.64
C PRO A 30 -19.17 13.00 11.76
N ALA A 31 -18.03 13.11 11.05
CA ALA A 31 -17.77 14.12 10.02
C ALA A 31 -16.77 13.58 8.99
N PRO A 32 -16.69 14.15 7.77
CA PRO A 32 -15.85 13.61 6.69
C PRO A 32 -14.35 13.53 7.00
N HIS A 33 -13.84 14.41 7.87
CA HIS A 33 -12.43 14.44 8.26
C HIS A 33 -12.12 13.52 9.45
N CYS A 34 -13.14 12.96 10.11
CA CYS A 34 -12.94 12.12 11.28
C CYS A 34 -12.41 10.75 10.88
N MET A 35 -11.37 10.31 11.58
CA MET A 35 -10.74 9.02 11.39
C MET A 35 -11.20 8.02 12.46
N ASP A 36 -11.41 6.77 12.07
CA ASP A 36 -11.64 5.67 13.02
C ASP A 36 -10.36 5.39 13.82
N ALA A 37 -10.38 5.70 15.12
CA ALA A 37 -9.24 5.51 16.01
C ALA A 37 -8.97 4.05 16.40
N VAL A 38 -9.95 3.16 16.21
CA VAL A 38 -9.85 1.73 16.56
C VAL A 38 -9.22 0.93 15.41
N GLY A 39 -9.47 1.35 14.17
CA GLY A 39 -9.03 0.65 12.96
C GLY A 39 -7.71 1.14 12.39
N VAL A 40 -6.74 1.57 13.18
CA VAL A 40 -5.44 2.04 12.65
C VAL A 40 -4.60 0.84 12.20
N GLN A 41 -4.18 0.82 10.93
CA GLN A 41 -3.36 -0.26 10.34
C GLN A 41 -1.88 0.09 10.26
N GLU A 42 -1.55 1.32 9.87
CA GLU A 42 -0.17 1.75 9.65
C GLU A 42 0.05 3.14 10.27
N VAL A 43 1.26 3.36 10.81
CA VAL A 43 1.66 4.62 11.45
C VAL A 43 3.05 5.04 10.99
N GLU A 44 3.17 6.28 10.54
CA GLU A 44 4.39 6.86 10.02
C GLU A 44 4.67 8.21 10.66
N GLN A 45 5.90 8.46 11.12
CA GLN A 45 6.28 9.75 11.66
C GLN A 45 6.62 10.70 10.50
N ALA A 46 5.83 11.76 10.32
CA ALA A 46 6.05 12.77 9.30
C ALA A 46 6.98 13.90 9.78
N SER A 47 6.81 14.32 11.03
CA SER A 47 7.68 15.29 11.71
C SER A 47 7.59 15.11 13.23
N SER A 48 8.33 15.89 14.02
CA SER A 48 8.13 15.91 15.48
C SER A 48 6.75 16.44 15.87
N ARG A 49 6.01 17.13 14.99
CA ARG A 49 4.67 17.68 15.28
C ARG A 49 3.54 16.97 14.53
N SER A 50 3.83 15.92 13.76
CA SER A 50 2.78 15.24 13.00
C SER A 50 3.10 13.79 12.65
N ILE A 51 2.05 13.00 12.51
CA ILE A 51 2.10 11.63 12.01
C ILE A 51 1.13 11.45 10.84
N ALA A 52 1.42 10.46 10.01
CA ALA A 52 0.51 9.95 9.00
C ALA A 52 0.02 8.55 9.42
N LEU A 53 -1.27 8.30 9.23
CA LEU A 53 -1.95 7.07 9.61
C LEU A 53 -2.72 6.51 8.43
N ARG A 54 -2.82 5.18 8.34
CA ARG A 54 -3.76 4.50 7.45
C ARG A 54 -4.86 3.85 8.28
N ALA A 55 -6.10 4.25 8.03
CA ALA A 55 -7.27 3.64 8.65
C ALA A 55 -7.61 2.29 7.99
N ALA A 56 -8.47 1.49 8.64
CA ALA A 56 -8.85 0.18 8.15
C ALA A 56 -9.62 0.20 6.82
N SER A 57 -10.27 1.33 6.52
CA SER A 57 -10.88 1.62 5.22
C SER A 57 -9.87 1.79 4.09
N GLY A 58 -8.57 1.87 4.42
CA GLY A 58 -7.49 2.21 3.48
C GLY A 58 -7.24 3.71 3.35
N GLN A 59 -8.16 4.58 3.81
CA GLN A 59 -7.97 6.04 3.76
C GLN A 59 -6.80 6.47 4.66
N ALA A 60 -5.94 7.34 4.11
CA ALA A 60 -4.84 7.94 4.85
C ALA A 60 -5.26 9.26 5.51
N TYR A 61 -4.70 9.52 6.69
CA TYR A 61 -4.92 10.75 7.47
C TYR A 61 -3.60 11.29 7.99
N ARG A 62 -3.51 12.62 8.14
CA ARG A 62 -2.49 13.29 8.94
C ARG A 62 -3.10 13.71 10.27
N ILE A 63 -2.38 13.42 11.35
CA ILE A 63 -2.66 13.96 12.68
C ILE A 63 -1.55 14.95 13.01
N ASP A 64 -1.95 16.19 13.28
CA ASP A 64 -1.06 17.24 13.76
C ASP A 64 -1.20 17.32 15.30
N PHE A 65 -0.08 17.57 15.97
CA PHE A 65 0.00 17.70 17.42
C PHE A 65 0.09 19.17 17.83
N SER A 66 -0.42 19.48 19.02
CA SER A 66 -0.24 20.82 19.61
C SER A 66 1.21 21.08 20.04
N GLU A 67 1.92 20.01 20.41
CA GLU A 67 3.29 20.04 20.91
C GLU A 67 4.18 19.02 20.19
N GLU A 68 5.49 19.08 20.42
CA GLU A 68 6.41 18.11 19.83
C GLU A 68 6.21 16.71 20.43
N CYS A 69 5.83 15.78 19.57
CA CYS A 69 5.68 14.36 19.81
C CYS A 69 6.58 13.54 18.87
N PRO A 70 7.91 13.56 19.06
CA PRO A 70 8.80 12.66 18.34
C PRO A 70 8.71 11.22 18.86
N GLY A 71 9.19 10.26 18.06
CA GLY A 71 9.35 8.85 18.45
C GLY A 71 8.11 7.97 18.28
N VAL A 72 7.04 8.48 17.67
CA VAL A 72 5.75 7.79 17.53
C VAL A 72 5.88 6.47 16.75
N ARG A 73 6.65 6.49 15.65
CA ARG A 73 6.82 5.31 14.80
C ARG A 73 7.65 4.21 15.45
N SER A 74 8.62 4.58 16.28
CA SER A 74 9.50 3.65 17.00
C SER A 74 8.92 3.19 18.34
N ALA A 75 7.71 3.67 18.69
CA ALA A 75 7.09 3.38 19.97
C ALA A 75 6.75 1.89 20.10
N THR A 76 6.91 1.36 21.30
CA THR A 76 6.53 -0.03 21.60
C THR A 76 5.02 -0.15 21.73
N THR A 77 4.40 0.89 22.26
CA THR A 77 2.96 0.99 22.47
C THR A 77 2.44 2.31 21.91
N LEU A 78 1.39 2.20 21.10
CA LEU A 78 0.70 3.34 20.52
C LEU A 78 -0.79 3.15 20.68
N LYS A 79 -1.46 4.17 21.24
CA LYS A 79 -2.91 4.18 21.39
C LYS A 79 -3.45 5.55 21.02
N LEU A 80 -4.45 5.58 20.16
CA LEU A 80 -5.20 6.79 19.85
C LEU A 80 -6.40 6.86 20.79
N GLU A 81 -6.37 7.81 21.72
CA GLU A 81 -7.46 8.05 22.66
C GLU A 81 -8.35 9.15 22.13
N ALA A 82 -9.46 8.73 21.53
CA ALA A 82 -10.45 9.62 20.96
C ALA A 82 -11.85 9.27 21.48
N PRO A 83 -12.67 10.27 21.89
CA PRO A 83 -14.04 10.01 22.35
C PRO A 83 -14.85 9.23 21.30
N ALA A 84 -15.61 8.24 21.75
CA ALA A 84 -16.39 7.33 20.89
C ALA A 84 -15.55 6.59 19.81
N GLY A 85 -14.21 6.57 19.94
CA GLY A 85 -13.30 5.95 18.99
C GLY A 85 -13.16 6.72 17.67
N TRP A 86 -13.45 8.02 17.64
CA TRP A 86 -13.31 8.87 16.44
C TRP A 86 -12.37 10.03 16.71
N ALA A 87 -11.28 10.12 15.95
CA ALA A 87 -10.36 11.25 16.01
C ALA A 87 -10.77 12.29 14.97
N CYS A 88 -11.17 13.47 15.42
CA CYS A 88 -11.67 14.58 14.60
C CYS A 88 -10.86 15.87 14.78
N GLY A 89 -9.81 15.87 15.60
CA GLY A 89 -9.03 17.05 15.94
C GLY A 89 -9.55 17.82 17.15
N ARG A 90 -10.26 17.15 18.07
CA ARG A 90 -10.80 17.81 19.27
C ARG A 90 -9.73 17.92 20.38
N PRO A 91 -9.78 18.95 21.25
CA PRO A 91 -8.80 19.11 22.34
C PRO A 91 -8.75 17.96 23.35
N SER A 92 -9.79 17.13 23.44
CA SER A 92 -9.85 15.96 24.32
C SER A 92 -9.18 14.71 23.73
N GLU A 93 -8.76 14.78 22.46
CA GLU A 93 -8.15 13.69 21.73
C GLU A 93 -6.62 13.73 21.87
N ARG A 94 -6.02 12.55 22.01
CA ARG A 94 -4.58 12.41 22.25
C ARG A 94 -4.04 11.13 21.66
N VAL A 95 -2.79 11.16 21.22
CA VAL A 95 -2.00 9.96 20.92
C VAL A 95 -1.16 9.65 22.14
N VAL A 96 -1.33 8.45 22.70
CA VAL A 96 -0.51 7.93 23.79
C VAL A 96 0.59 7.07 23.19
N VAL A 97 1.84 7.45 23.45
CA VAL A 97 3.07 6.89 22.89
C VAL A 97 3.96 6.47 24.04
N ASP A 98 4.10 5.16 24.29
CA ASP A 98 4.89 4.64 25.43
C ASP A 98 4.54 5.31 26.77
N GLY A 99 3.23 5.52 26.99
CA GLY A 99 2.67 6.18 28.17
C GLY A 99 2.70 7.71 28.15
N ARG A 100 3.37 8.33 27.17
CA ARG A 100 3.43 9.79 27.00
C ARG A 100 2.27 10.28 26.13
N SER A 101 1.53 11.28 26.60
CA SER A 101 0.36 11.81 25.90
C SER A 101 0.74 12.98 24.99
N CYS A 102 0.34 12.90 23.72
CA CYS A 102 0.52 13.95 22.72
C CYS A 102 -0.85 14.48 22.30
N ALA A 103 -1.14 15.73 22.63
CA ALA A 103 -2.41 16.37 22.33
C ALA A 103 -2.57 16.57 20.81
N ILE A 104 -3.73 16.20 20.28
CA ILE A 104 -4.05 16.37 18.87
C ILE A 104 -4.57 17.80 18.64
N SER A 105 -4.05 18.46 17.61
CA SER A 105 -4.48 19.78 17.18
C SER A 105 -5.35 19.74 15.91
N ALA A 106 -5.10 18.77 15.02
CA ALA A 106 -5.90 18.58 13.82
C ALA A 106 -5.86 17.14 13.31
N VAL A 107 -6.92 16.74 12.63
CA VAL A 107 -7.00 15.49 11.86
C VAL A 107 -7.47 15.84 10.45
N THR A 108 -6.68 15.49 9.44
CA THR A 108 -6.95 15.85 8.04
C THR A 108 -6.79 14.62 7.14
N PRO A 109 -7.75 14.29 6.28
CA PRO A 109 -7.56 13.24 5.28
C PRO A 109 -6.46 13.66 4.30
N VAL A 110 -5.59 12.72 3.91
CA VAL A 110 -4.51 12.96 2.95
C VAL A 110 -4.58 11.98 1.79
N GLN A 111 -3.97 12.37 0.67
CA GLN A 111 -3.90 11.53 -0.52
C GLN A 111 -2.88 10.39 -0.31
N ASP A 112 -3.07 9.26 -1.00
CA ASP A 112 -2.16 8.12 -0.94
C ASP A 112 -0.74 8.47 -1.36
N ARG A 113 -0.61 9.40 -2.32
CA ARG A 113 0.67 9.98 -2.74
C ARG A 113 1.43 10.61 -1.59
N ASP A 114 0.75 11.45 -0.80
CA ASP A 114 1.35 12.19 0.30
C ASP A 114 1.73 11.23 1.43
N TYR A 115 0.85 10.26 1.72
CA TYR A 115 1.15 9.18 2.67
C TYR A 115 2.39 8.37 2.25
N ALA A 116 2.45 7.95 0.98
CA ALA A 116 3.57 7.17 0.45
C ALA A 116 4.90 7.93 0.55
N SER A 117 4.89 9.24 0.30
CA SER A 117 6.07 10.08 0.49
C SER A 117 6.51 10.09 1.95
N VAL A 118 5.58 10.31 2.89
CA VAL A 118 5.87 10.30 4.33
C VAL A 118 6.42 8.96 4.79
N ALA A 119 5.78 7.85 4.39
CA ALA A 119 6.22 6.50 4.73
C ALA A 119 7.65 6.23 4.25
N ARG A 120 7.94 6.60 2.99
CA ARG A 120 9.27 6.46 2.39
C ARG A 120 10.32 7.29 3.10
N ASP A 121 10.02 8.55 3.41
CA ASP A 121 10.96 9.45 4.07
C ASP A 121 11.21 9.02 5.53
N SER A 122 10.16 8.54 6.21
CA SER A 122 10.28 7.94 7.55
C SER A 122 11.18 6.69 7.53
N ASP A 123 11.04 5.82 6.53
CA ASP A 123 11.91 4.65 6.37
C ASP A 123 13.36 5.01 6.08
N ARG A 124 13.62 6.05 5.27
CA ARG A 124 14.98 6.54 5.02
C ARG A 124 15.64 7.06 6.30
N LEU A 125 14.90 7.84 7.10
CA LEU A 125 15.40 8.34 8.37
C LEU A 125 15.75 7.19 9.33
N ARG A 126 14.92 6.14 9.38
CA ARG A 126 15.20 4.94 10.17
C ARG A 126 16.43 4.20 9.68
N MET A 127 16.61 4.05 8.37
CA MET A 127 17.80 3.39 7.82
C MET A 127 19.08 4.16 8.12
N ALA A 128 19.04 5.49 8.12
CA ALA A 128 20.20 6.33 8.44
C ALA A 128 20.64 6.22 9.91
N THR A 129 19.75 5.84 10.83
CA THR A 129 20.06 5.73 12.26
C THR A 129 20.45 4.32 12.71
N LEU A 130 20.39 3.32 11.83
CA LEU A 130 20.87 1.98 12.15
C LEU A 130 22.41 1.96 12.24
N PRO A 131 22.99 1.37 13.30
CA PRO A 131 24.44 1.16 13.38
C PRO A 131 24.94 0.42 12.14
N ALA A 132 26.16 0.69 11.67
CA ALA A 132 26.75 -0.01 10.55
C ALA A 132 26.73 -1.53 10.78
N LEU A 133 25.82 -2.23 10.09
CA LEU A 133 25.68 -3.68 10.22
C LEU A 133 26.72 -4.35 9.33
N THR A 134 27.55 -5.22 9.90
CA THR A 134 28.35 -6.15 9.10
C THR A 134 27.42 -7.21 8.53
N ILE A 135 27.13 -7.13 7.23
CA ILE A 135 26.30 -8.11 6.55
C ILE A 135 27.08 -9.43 6.46
N ARG A 136 26.83 -10.35 7.39
CA ARG A 136 27.15 -11.76 7.21
C ARG A 136 26.01 -12.35 6.40
N GLU A 137 26.33 -12.88 5.23
CA GLU A 137 25.38 -13.45 4.28
C GLU A 137 24.57 -14.57 4.94
N ARG A 138 23.41 -14.24 5.51
CA ARG A 138 22.46 -15.20 6.03
C ARG A 138 21.48 -15.51 4.90
N ARG A 139 21.66 -16.66 4.29
CA ARG A 139 20.81 -17.25 3.24
C ARG A 139 19.45 -17.70 3.79
N ASP A 140 18.82 -16.90 4.64
CA ASP A 140 17.41 -17.07 4.96
C ASP A 140 16.62 -16.30 3.90
N ILE A 141 16.24 -17.02 2.84
CA ILE A 141 15.29 -16.54 1.82
C ILE A 141 13.96 -16.28 2.54
N ARG A 142 13.82 -15.12 3.18
CA ARG A 142 12.50 -14.62 3.57
C ARG A 142 11.77 -14.35 2.27
N ARG A 143 10.75 -15.17 1.98
CA ARG A 143 9.82 -15.01 0.86
C ARG A 143 8.90 -13.78 1.03
N SER A 144 9.29 -12.80 1.84
CA SER A 144 8.50 -11.62 2.14
C SER A 144 9.07 -10.40 1.42
N PHE A 145 8.14 -9.55 1.02
CA PHE A 145 8.36 -8.28 0.36
C PHE A 145 9.39 -7.41 1.12
N GLY A 146 10.44 -6.95 0.43
CA GLY A 146 11.61 -6.28 1.01
C GLY A 146 11.54 -4.75 1.04
N GLY A 147 10.34 -4.18 1.02
CA GLY A 147 10.06 -2.74 1.10
C GLY A 147 8.70 -2.50 1.78
N SER A 148 8.20 -1.26 1.84
CA SER A 148 6.84 -0.99 2.32
C SER A 148 5.84 -1.00 1.16
N PRO A 149 4.74 -1.77 1.24
CA PRO A 149 3.75 -1.85 0.16
C PRO A 149 3.02 -0.51 -0.05
N SER A 150 3.14 0.42 0.89
CA SER A 150 2.56 1.77 0.80
C SER A 150 3.31 2.68 -0.18
N TYR A 151 4.54 2.32 -0.60
CA TYR A 151 5.29 3.08 -1.61
C TYR A 151 6.16 2.22 -2.54
N CYS A 152 6.10 0.89 -2.44
CA CYS A 152 6.84 -0.04 -3.30
C CYS A 152 5.92 -1.09 -3.91
N PHE A 153 6.31 -1.62 -5.07
CA PHE A 153 5.84 -2.91 -5.57
C PHE A 153 6.99 -3.75 -6.13
N ALA A 154 6.80 -5.07 -6.17
CA ALA A 154 7.78 -5.98 -6.75
C ALA A 154 7.52 -6.20 -8.24
N THR A 155 8.54 -6.00 -9.08
CA THR A 155 8.41 -6.08 -10.55
C THR A 155 7.94 -7.47 -11.01
N ARG A 156 8.42 -8.53 -10.34
CA ARG A 156 7.99 -9.92 -10.58
C ARG A 156 6.50 -10.20 -10.34
N ASN A 157 5.81 -9.30 -9.61
CA ASN A 157 4.39 -9.44 -9.29
C ASN A 157 3.50 -8.60 -10.21
N VAL A 158 4.08 -7.84 -11.16
CA VAL A 158 3.34 -7.04 -12.13
C VAL A 158 2.62 -7.97 -13.11
N ARG A 159 1.33 -7.68 -13.34
CA ARG A 159 0.45 -8.46 -14.22
C ARG A 159 0.08 -7.69 -15.47
N ALA A 160 -0.22 -6.41 -15.31
CA ALA A 160 -0.62 -5.52 -16.39
C ALA A 160 -0.19 -4.10 -16.05
N TRP A 161 -0.23 -3.23 -17.06
CA TRP A 161 0.00 -1.81 -16.89
C TRP A 161 -0.81 -1.02 -17.92
N SER A 162 -1.10 0.23 -17.61
CA SER A 162 -1.65 1.21 -18.55
C SER A 162 -0.99 2.57 -18.34
N SER A 163 -1.00 3.40 -19.37
CA SER A 163 -0.53 4.79 -19.33
C SER A 163 -1.76 5.71 -19.38
N ASP A 164 -1.78 6.76 -18.57
CA ASP A 164 -2.80 7.81 -18.57
C ASP A 164 -2.15 9.19 -18.33
N PRO A 165 -2.89 10.31 -18.45
CA PRO A 165 -2.30 11.64 -18.26
C PRO A 165 -1.70 11.88 -16.86
N GLN A 166 -2.05 11.08 -15.85
CA GLN A 166 -1.50 11.17 -14.50
C GLN A 166 -0.22 10.33 -14.32
N GLY A 167 0.17 9.54 -15.33
CA GLY A 167 1.37 8.71 -15.31
C GLY A 167 1.05 7.28 -15.74
N MET A 168 1.54 6.30 -14.99
CA MET A 168 1.30 4.89 -15.29
C MET A 168 0.50 4.25 -14.16
N LEU A 169 -0.44 3.38 -14.51
CA LEU A 169 -1.06 2.46 -13.57
C LEU A 169 -0.46 1.08 -13.74
N VAL A 170 -0.08 0.46 -12.63
CA VAL A 170 0.49 -0.88 -12.59
C VAL A 170 -0.45 -1.79 -11.81
N GLU A 171 -0.87 -2.88 -12.42
CA GLU A 171 -1.61 -3.94 -11.75
C GLU A 171 -0.65 -5.01 -11.23
N THR A 172 -0.83 -5.41 -9.98
CA THR A 172 -0.03 -6.43 -9.31
C THR A 172 -0.91 -7.47 -8.62
N ASN A 173 -0.30 -8.56 -8.16
CA ASN A 173 -0.99 -9.52 -7.29
C ASN A 173 -1.18 -8.95 -5.87
N PRO A 174 -2.42 -8.66 -5.40
CA PRO A 174 -2.65 -8.04 -4.10
C PRO A 174 -2.17 -8.89 -2.91
N HIS A 175 -2.25 -10.23 -3.02
CA HIS A 175 -1.78 -11.14 -1.97
C HIS A 175 -0.26 -11.08 -1.74
N ARG A 176 0.49 -10.43 -2.65
CA ARG A 176 1.95 -10.31 -2.58
C ARG A 176 2.43 -8.87 -2.43
N ASN A 177 1.52 -7.89 -2.30
CA ASN A 177 1.83 -6.46 -2.17
C ASN A 177 0.89 -5.76 -1.16
N GLY A 178 0.78 -6.29 0.06
CA GLY A 178 0.04 -5.64 1.15
C GLY A 178 -1.47 -5.47 0.92
N GLY A 179 -2.08 -6.25 0.01
CA GLY A 179 -3.49 -6.11 -0.36
C GLY A 179 -3.73 -5.13 -1.52
N HIS A 180 -2.72 -4.37 -1.96
CA HIS A 180 -2.86 -3.42 -3.05
C HIS A 180 -2.80 -4.12 -4.42
N ARG A 181 -3.88 -3.98 -5.19
CA ARG A 181 -3.92 -4.48 -6.58
C ARG A 181 -3.31 -3.48 -7.54
N TYR A 182 -3.57 -2.19 -7.36
CA TYR A 182 -3.11 -1.15 -8.29
C TYR A 182 -2.12 -0.21 -7.63
N TYR A 183 -1.13 0.21 -8.41
CA TYR A 183 -0.14 1.21 -8.05
C TYR A 183 -0.13 2.30 -9.11
N ARG A 184 -0.20 3.54 -8.66
CA ARG A 184 0.11 4.70 -9.49
C ARG A 184 1.62 4.92 -9.48
N VAL A 185 2.19 5.08 -10.66
CA VAL A 185 3.60 5.37 -10.89
C VAL A 185 3.69 6.72 -11.57
N GLU A 186 4.15 7.72 -10.82
CA GLU A 186 4.46 9.04 -11.35
C GLU A 186 5.80 8.99 -12.04
N LEU A 187 5.81 9.45 -13.27
CA LEU A 187 7.00 9.48 -14.10
C LEU A 187 7.57 10.89 -14.11
N GLY A 188 8.87 10.98 -14.34
CA GLY A 188 9.50 12.24 -14.69
C GLY A 188 9.01 12.76 -16.03
N SER A 189 9.64 13.85 -16.49
CA SER A 189 9.41 14.52 -17.79
C SER A 189 8.63 13.70 -18.84
N HIS A 190 7.59 14.28 -19.43
CA HIS A 190 6.68 13.68 -20.43
C HIS A 190 7.20 12.41 -21.13
N CYS A 191 6.73 11.26 -20.63
CA CYS A 191 7.12 9.94 -21.06
C CYS A 191 6.26 9.37 -22.20
N ARG A 192 6.11 10.15 -23.28
CA ARG A 192 5.25 9.81 -24.44
C ARG A 192 5.60 8.49 -25.13
N GLN A 193 6.81 7.98 -24.92
CA GLN A 193 7.23 6.68 -25.44
C GLN A 193 6.44 5.50 -24.85
N LEU A 194 5.82 5.66 -23.68
CA LEU A 194 5.01 4.60 -23.06
C LEU A 194 3.70 4.34 -23.79
N ASP A 195 3.07 5.37 -24.34
CA ASP A 195 1.77 5.26 -25.00
C ASP A 195 1.82 4.36 -26.26
N ARG A 196 3.03 4.13 -26.79
CA ARG A 196 3.26 3.33 -28.00
C ARG A 196 4.12 2.09 -27.73
N ALA A 197 4.50 1.84 -26.47
CA ALA A 197 5.39 0.74 -26.13
C ALA A 197 4.60 -0.57 -25.99
N PRO A 198 4.84 -1.57 -26.86
CA PRO A 198 4.15 -2.87 -26.76
C PRO A 198 4.63 -3.67 -25.54
N GLN A 199 5.86 -3.43 -25.11
CA GLN A 199 6.45 -4.06 -23.94
C GLN A 199 7.35 -3.07 -23.19
N LEU A 200 7.48 -3.30 -21.89
CA LEU A 200 8.35 -2.52 -21.03
C LEU A 200 9.01 -3.39 -19.97
N SER A 201 10.04 -2.85 -19.34
CA SER A 201 10.73 -3.45 -18.22
C SER A 201 10.93 -2.40 -17.12
N PHE A 202 10.73 -2.83 -15.88
CA PHE A 202 10.97 -2.01 -14.71
C PHE A 202 12.38 -2.27 -14.20
N HIS A 203 13.18 -1.22 -14.09
CA HIS A 203 14.53 -1.28 -13.60
C HIS A 203 14.63 -0.56 -12.26
N SER A 204 14.96 -1.32 -11.21
CA SER A 204 15.19 -0.78 -9.87
C SER A 204 16.57 -0.12 -9.80
N GLY A 205 16.63 1.12 -9.30
CA GLY A 205 17.90 1.80 -9.03
C GLY A 205 18.75 1.08 -7.99
N MET A 206 18.09 0.34 -7.09
CA MET A 206 18.72 -0.43 -6.00
C MET A 206 19.00 -1.89 -6.40
N GLN A 207 18.69 -2.30 -7.63
CA GLN A 207 18.91 -3.65 -8.16
C GLN A 207 18.29 -4.79 -7.31
N ASN A 208 17.22 -4.51 -6.57
CA ASN A 208 16.57 -5.45 -5.66
C ASN A 208 15.21 -5.97 -6.18
N GLY A 209 14.85 -5.62 -7.41
CA GLY A 209 13.57 -6.01 -8.03
C GLY A 209 12.34 -5.31 -7.43
N LEU A 210 12.53 -4.23 -6.66
CA LEU A 210 11.47 -3.38 -6.14
C LEU A 210 11.54 -2.01 -6.82
N ILE A 211 10.38 -1.49 -7.19
CA ILE A 211 10.21 -0.10 -7.63
C ILE A 211 9.54 0.64 -6.49
N CYS A 212 10.20 1.69 -6.01
CA CYS A 212 9.80 2.41 -4.79
C CYS A 212 9.80 3.94 -4.98
N GLY A 213 10.01 4.42 -6.21
CA GLY A 213 10.27 5.85 -6.46
C GLY A 213 11.60 6.29 -5.85
N ASN A 214 12.60 5.40 -5.87
CA ASN A 214 13.96 5.75 -5.50
C ASN A 214 14.71 6.36 -6.68
N PRO A 215 15.73 7.20 -6.43
CA PRO A 215 16.64 7.62 -7.49
C PRO A 215 17.19 6.40 -8.26
N GLY A 216 17.14 6.48 -9.59
CA GLY A 216 17.56 5.39 -10.48
C GLY A 216 16.47 4.37 -10.84
N ASP A 217 15.31 4.40 -10.17
CA ASP A 217 14.13 3.65 -10.62
C ASP A 217 13.67 4.21 -11.97
N ARG A 218 13.52 3.34 -12.97
CA ARG A 218 13.15 3.73 -14.33
C ARG A 218 12.39 2.64 -15.07
N ILE A 219 11.64 3.03 -16.08
CA ILE A 219 10.96 2.15 -17.03
C ILE A 219 11.74 2.18 -18.34
N LEU A 220 12.08 1.00 -18.86
CA LEU A 220 12.68 0.84 -20.18
C LEU A 220 11.60 0.34 -21.14
N THR A 221 11.42 1.00 -22.27
CA THR A 221 10.49 0.57 -23.31
C THR A 221 11.22 -0.28 -24.34
N ALA A 222 10.57 -1.35 -24.78
CA ALA A 222 11.04 -2.14 -25.90
C ALA A 222 10.59 -1.47 -27.22
N GLY A 223 11.53 -1.34 -28.15
CA GLY A 223 11.24 -1.12 -29.56
C GLY A 223 11.45 -2.41 -30.34
N PHE A 224 10.76 -2.54 -31.47
CA PHE A 224 11.12 -3.50 -32.50
C PHE A 224 11.88 -2.72 -33.57
N GLU A 225 13.14 -3.06 -33.83
CA GLU A 225 13.83 -2.52 -34.99
C GLU A 225 13.19 -3.10 -36.26
N ASN A 226 12.63 -2.23 -37.09
CA ASN A 226 12.21 -2.58 -38.45
C ASN A 226 13.46 -2.67 -39.35
N GLY A 227 14.36 -3.61 -39.04
CA GLY A 227 15.56 -3.90 -39.81
C GLY A 227 15.48 -5.34 -40.33
N ASP A 228 15.32 -5.48 -41.65
CA ASP A 228 15.28 -6.73 -42.42
C ASP A 228 14.03 -7.62 -42.29
N LEU A 229 12.94 -7.16 -42.91
CA LEU A 229 11.79 -7.98 -43.35
C LEU A 229 12.15 -9.02 -44.44
N ARG A 230 13.39 -9.53 -44.49
CA ARG A 230 13.85 -10.48 -45.51
C ARG A 230 14.14 -11.88 -45.02
N ASN A 231 13.99 -12.18 -43.72
CA ASN A 231 14.11 -13.55 -43.22
C ASN A 231 13.00 -13.89 -42.22
N ASP A 232 12.03 -14.68 -42.70
CA ASP A 232 10.98 -15.31 -41.91
C ASP A 232 11.55 -16.40 -40.99
N ALA A 233 11.24 -16.31 -39.69
CA ALA A 233 10.72 -17.42 -38.85
C ALA A 233 10.63 -17.04 -37.35
N LEU A 234 11.32 -15.99 -36.89
CA LEU A 234 11.24 -15.52 -35.50
C LEU A 234 10.81 -14.06 -35.48
N ALA A 235 9.71 -13.78 -34.78
CA ALA A 235 9.35 -12.40 -34.45
C ALA A 235 10.59 -11.70 -33.85
N PRO A 236 10.94 -10.46 -34.28
CA PRO A 236 12.09 -9.76 -33.75
C PRO A 236 12.02 -9.73 -32.22
N LEU A 237 13.10 -10.12 -31.55
CA LEU A 237 13.15 -10.01 -30.11
C LEU A 237 13.09 -8.53 -29.73
N PRO A 238 12.31 -8.17 -28.70
CA PRO A 238 12.22 -6.80 -28.22
C PRO A 238 13.60 -6.30 -27.78
N GLN A 239 14.03 -5.16 -28.32
CA GLN A 239 15.24 -4.49 -27.88
C GLN A 239 14.88 -3.34 -26.94
N TYR A 240 15.33 -3.41 -25.69
CA TYR A 240 15.15 -2.32 -24.74
C TYR A 240 16.15 -1.20 -25.03
N THR A 241 15.61 -0.03 -25.37
CA THR A 241 16.45 1.13 -25.69
C THR A 241 16.94 1.81 -24.42
N ARG A 242 18.08 2.52 -24.50
CA ARG A 242 18.61 3.30 -23.37
C ARG A 242 17.72 4.50 -22.98
N GLY A 243 16.71 4.83 -23.81
CA GLY A 243 15.70 5.83 -23.50
C GLY A 243 14.73 5.29 -22.46
N GLY A 244 14.86 5.75 -21.21
CA GLY A 244 14.03 5.28 -20.10
C GLY A 244 13.27 6.41 -19.42
N CYS A 245 12.12 6.07 -18.87
CA CYS A 245 11.29 6.96 -18.07
C CYS A 245 11.67 6.87 -16.61
N THR A 246 12.22 7.94 -16.05
CA THR A 246 12.53 7.99 -14.61
C THR A 246 11.26 7.92 -13.79
N ILE A 247 11.26 7.16 -12.71
CA ILE A 247 10.12 7.06 -11.79
C ILE A 247 10.36 8.02 -10.63
N GLN A 248 9.39 8.90 -10.37
CA GLN A 248 9.49 9.92 -9.32
C GLN A 248 8.78 9.49 -8.03
N ALA A 249 7.60 8.88 -8.15
CA ALA A 249 6.83 8.41 -7.01
C ALA A 249 6.03 7.16 -7.37
N VAL A 250 5.75 6.36 -6.35
CA VAL A 250 4.92 5.16 -6.43
C VAL A 250 4.03 5.11 -5.20
N TYR A 251 2.74 4.85 -5.40
CA TYR A 251 1.77 4.74 -4.33
C TYR A 251 0.57 3.87 -4.73
N PRO A 252 -0.12 3.21 -3.78
CA PRO A 252 -1.34 2.46 -4.04
C PRO A 252 -2.43 3.32 -4.69
N ALA A 253 -3.24 2.70 -5.55
CA ALA A 253 -4.41 3.31 -6.15
C ALA A 253 -5.65 2.43 -5.89
N SER A 254 -6.80 3.07 -5.66
CA SER A 254 -8.06 2.41 -5.28
C SER A 254 -8.81 1.76 -6.45
N SER A 255 -8.57 2.18 -7.70
CA SER A 255 -9.26 1.64 -8.88
C SER A 255 -8.33 1.46 -10.08
N GLN A 256 -8.78 0.65 -11.05
CA GLN A 256 -8.29 0.76 -12.43
C GLN A 256 -8.53 2.18 -12.92
N ALA A 257 -7.59 2.73 -13.68
CA ALA A 257 -7.71 4.05 -14.28
C ALA A 257 -9.00 4.08 -15.10
N SER A 258 -9.84 5.09 -14.86
CA SER A 258 -10.97 5.36 -15.75
C SER A 258 -10.39 5.77 -17.10
N ASN A 259 -10.61 4.94 -18.13
CA ASN A 259 -10.35 5.29 -19.53
C ASN A 259 -11.18 6.49 -19.95
#